data_AF-W1QLB8-F1
#
_entry.id   AF-W1QLB8-F1
#
_cell.length_a   1.000
_cell.length_b   1.000
_cell.length_c   1.000
_cell.angle_alpha   90.00
_cell.angle_beta   90.00
_cell.angle_gamma   90.00
#
_symmetry.space_group_name_H-M   'P 1'
#
loop_
_entity.id
_entity.type
_entity.pdbx_description
1 polymer ?
#
loop_
_entity_poly.entity_id
_entity_poly.type
_entity_poly.pdbx_seq_one_letter_code
_entity_poly.pdbx_strand_id
1 'polypeptide(L)'
;MADKAVYQYNLVHAAKDGRLRRQLRRRFLATCDRHNLMLPEAVGEDGYIFCPRCEDVLLSGVNLQIRVRYESKDGVRKRTLCYRCLGCKHEMTKDVLVQEKEAGKSVEKSNGKERARKRKKNNLSELLKNKQPKQAKTLDLMDFMKM
;
A
#
# COMPACT_ATOMS: atom_id res chain seq x y z
N MET A 1 -8.12 -26.63 -16.92
CA MET A 1 -6.65 -26.79 -16.71
C MET A 1 -6.13 -25.77 -15.70
N ALA A 2 -6.45 -24.48 -15.86
CA ALA A 2 -6.30 -23.48 -14.80
C ALA A 2 -7.00 -23.90 -13.49
N ASP A 3 -8.14 -24.60 -13.59
CA ASP A 3 -8.91 -25.10 -12.44
C ASP A 3 -8.09 -26.00 -11.52
N LYS A 4 -7.16 -26.78 -12.08
CA LYS A 4 -6.28 -27.65 -11.30
C LYS A 4 -5.27 -26.83 -10.48
N ALA A 5 -4.71 -25.78 -11.06
CA ALA A 5 -3.79 -24.88 -10.37
C ALA A 5 -4.52 -24.07 -9.29
N VAL A 6 -5.73 -23.57 -9.59
CA VAL A 6 -6.59 -22.88 -8.62
C VAL A 6 -6.98 -23.82 -7.47
N TYR A 7 -7.38 -25.05 -7.77
CA TYR A 7 -7.70 -26.05 -6.76
C TYR A 7 -6.49 -26.34 -5.86
N GLN A 8 -5.30 -26.53 -6.44
CA GLN A 8 -4.08 -26.74 -5.67
C GLN A 8 -3.72 -25.52 -4.81
N TYR A 9 -3.88 -24.30 -5.32
CA TYR A 9 -3.71 -23.07 -4.56
C TYR A 9 -4.64 -23.05 -3.35
N ASN A 10 -5.93 -23.32 -3.55
CA ASN A 10 -6.91 -23.38 -2.47
C ASN A 10 -6.56 -24.45 -1.41
N LEU A 11 -6.05 -25.61 -1.83
CA LEU A 11 -5.57 -26.64 -0.90
C LEU A 11 -4.39 -26.17 -0.05
N VAL A 12 -3.46 -25.40 -0.62
CA VAL A 12 -2.34 -24.83 0.14
C VAL A 12 -2.85 -23.92 1.26
N HIS A 13 -3.87 -23.12 0.99
CA HIS A 13 -4.47 -22.23 2.00
C HIS A 13 -5.36 -22.95 3.01
N ALA A 14 -6.01 -24.05 2.63
CA ALA A 14 -6.89 -24.82 3.51
C ALA A 14 -6.14 -25.74 4.49
N ALA A 15 -4.94 -26.19 4.14
CA ALA A 15 -4.19 -27.14 4.96
C ALA A 15 -3.68 -26.51 6.28
N LYS A 16 -3.95 -27.18 7.40
CA LYS A 16 -3.53 -26.75 8.75
C LYS A 16 -2.05 -27.03 9.01
N ASP A 17 -1.55 -28.17 8.51
CA ASP A 17 -0.18 -28.60 8.74
C ASP A 17 0.81 -27.90 7.82
N GLY A 18 1.82 -27.25 8.41
CA GLY A 18 2.85 -26.55 7.63
C GLY A 18 3.72 -27.47 6.77
N ARG A 19 3.87 -28.75 7.12
CA ARG A 19 4.57 -29.73 6.24
C ARG A 19 3.77 -30.00 4.98
N LEU A 20 2.47 -30.26 5.13
CA LEU A 20 1.57 -30.54 4.02
C LEU A 20 1.44 -29.31 3.10
N ARG A 21 1.29 -28.11 3.67
CA ARG A 21 1.25 -26.85 2.91
C ARG A 21 2.45 -26.69 1.98
N ARG A 22 3.67 -26.95 2.48
CA ARG A 22 4.90 -26.86 1.69
C ARG A 22 4.92 -27.85 0.53
N GLN A 23 4.49 -29.08 0.78
CA GLN A 23 4.40 -30.09 -0.28
C GLN A 23 3.36 -29.72 -1.35
N LEU A 24 2.20 -29.19 -0.93
CA LEU A 24 1.16 -28.72 -1.83
C LEU A 24 1.61 -27.49 -2.62
N ARG A 25 2.35 -26.56 -2.00
CA ARG A 25 2.93 -25.39 -2.69
C ARG A 25 3.88 -25.81 -3.80
N ARG A 26 4.78 -26.78 -3.52
CA ARG A 26 5.70 -27.30 -4.54
C ARG A 26 4.95 -27.92 -5.72
N ARG A 27 3.86 -28.65 -5.44
CA ARG A 27 2.99 -29.21 -6.49
C ARG A 27 2.27 -28.13 -7.30
N PHE A 28 1.81 -27.07 -6.64
CA PHE A 28 1.20 -25.91 -7.28
C PHE A 28 2.19 -25.22 -8.21
N LEU A 29 3.37 -24.83 -7.72
CA LEU A 29 4.39 -24.17 -8.52
C LEU A 29 4.84 -25.04 -9.69
N ALA A 30 5.14 -26.32 -9.46
CA ALA A 30 5.48 -27.24 -10.55
C ALA A 30 4.35 -27.41 -11.58
N THR A 31 3.09 -27.15 -11.21
CA THR A 31 1.96 -27.16 -12.15
C THR A 31 1.89 -25.84 -12.92
N CYS A 32 2.18 -24.71 -12.28
CA CYS A 32 2.33 -23.42 -12.94
C CYS A 32 3.48 -23.42 -13.94
N ASP A 33 4.64 -23.94 -13.56
CA ASP A 33 5.83 -24.01 -14.43
C ASP A 33 5.58 -24.90 -15.65
N ARG A 34 5.01 -26.10 -15.44
CA ARG A 34 4.68 -27.03 -16.55
C ARG A 34 3.70 -26.46 -17.56
N HIS A 35 2.84 -25.55 -17.12
CA HIS A 35 1.81 -24.95 -17.96
C HIS A 35 2.11 -23.49 -18.32
N ASN A 36 3.31 -22.99 -18.00
CA ASN A 36 3.73 -21.60 -18.22
C ASN A 36 2.67 -20.58 -17.75
N LEU A 37 2.07 -20.82 -16.58
CA LEU A 37 1.06 -19.93 -16.03
C LEU A 37 1.73 -18.68 -15.45
N MET A 38 1.32 -17.52 -15.94
CA MET A 38 1.70 -16.23 -15.36
C MET A 38 1.06 -16.09 -13.97
N LEU A 39 1.89 -16.05 -12.93
CA LEU A 39 1.45 -15.87 -11.56
C LEU A 39 1.30 -14.37 -11.24
N PRO A 40 0.28 -13.98 -10.44
CA PRO A 40 0.21 -12.63 -9.91
C PRO A 40 1.46 -12.27 -9.11
N GLU A 41 1.83 -10.99 -9.11
CA GLU A 41 3.01 -10.48 -8.40
C GLU A 41 3.01 -10.83 -6.89
N ALA A 42 1.83 -10.96 -6.29
CA ALA A 42 1.70 -11.36 -4.88
C ALA A 42 2.11 -12.82 -4.60
N VAL A 43 2.00 -13.70 -5.60
CA VAL A 43 2.19 -15.15 -5.52
C VAL A 43 3.55 -15.59 -6.08
N GLY A 44 4.13 -14.79 -6.99
CA GLY A 44 5.40 -15.06 -7.65
C GLY A 44 6.62 -15.12 -6.71
N GLU A 45 7.81 -15.19 -7.30
CA GLU A 45 9.08 -15.32 -6.56
C GLU A 45 9.32 -14.17 -5.58
N ASP A 46 8.97 -12.95 -5.98
CA ASP A 46 9.01 -11.73 -5.15
C ASP A 46 7.69 -11.44 -4.41
N GLY A 47 6.81 -12.44 -4.38
CA GLY A 47 5.53 -12.39 -3.70
C GLY A 47 5.67 -12.36 -2.18
N TYR A 48 4.64 -11.87 -1.50
CA TYR A 48 4.58 -11.83 -0.04
C TYR A 48 3.66 -12.91 0.55
N ILE A 49 3.00 -13.71 -0.31
CA ILE A 49 2.11 -14.80 0.11
C ILE A 49 2.88 -16.02 0.60
N PHE A 50 4.09 -16.27 0.09
CA PHE A 50 4.92 -17.40 0.51
C PHE A 50 6.22 -16.91 1.12
N CYS A 51 6.68 -17.61 2.15
CA CYS A 51 8.01 -17.32 2.70
C CYS A 51 9.09 -17.88 1.75
N PRO A 52 10.06 -17.07 1.30
CA PRO A 52 11.13 -17.55 0.41
C PRO A 52 12.08 -18.52 1.13
N ARG A 53 12.18 -18.45 2.46
CA ARG A 53 13.08 -19.30 3.24
C ARG A 53 12.45 -20.64 3.64
N CYS A 54 11.27 -20.60 4.25
CA CYS A 54 10.63 -21.84 4.75
C CYS A 54 9.56 -22.40 3.83
N GLU A 55 9.20 -21.69 2.75
CA GLU A 55 8.19 -22.07 1.76
C GLU A 55 6.77 -22.24 2.31
N ASP A 56 6.51 -21.87 3.56
CA ASP A 56 5.17 -21.91 4.13
C ASP A 56 4.35 -20.70 3.66
N VAL A 57 3.03 -20.87 3.62
CA VAL A 57 2.11 -19.78 3.30
C VAL A 57 2.09 -18.77 4.44
N LEU A 58 2.23 -17.49 4.11
CA LEU A 58 2.23 -16.38 5.03
C LEU A 58 0.80 -15.83 5.16
N LEU A 59 0.27 -15.93 6.37
CA LEU A 59 -1.05 -15.47 6.76
C LEU A 59 -0.89 -14.32 7.75
N SER A 60 -1.32 -13.13 7.32
CA SER A 60 -1.32 -11.91 8.12
C SER A 60 -2.01 -12.15 9.46
N GLY A 61 -1.31 -11.84 10.56
CA GLY A 61 -1.85 -12.01 11.91
C GLY A 61 -1.72 -13.43 12.49
N VAL A 62 -1.29 -14.43 11.70
CA VAL A 62 -1.08 -15.80 12.18
C VAL A 62 0.41 -16.14 12.24
N ASN A 63 1.07 -16.20 11.09
CA ASN A 63 2.49 -16.54 10.98
C ASN A 63 3.30 -15.48 10.21
N LEU A 64 2.68 -14.32 9.95
CA LEU A 64 3.27 -13.16 9.34
C LEU A 64 3.06 -11.93 10.22
N GLN A 65 4.15 -11.28 10.60
CA GLN A 65 4.14 -9.98 11.26
C GLN A 65 4.47 -8.90 10.23
N ILE A 66 3.55 -7.96 10.04
CA ILE A 66 3.72 -6.82 9.13
C ILE A 66 4.00 -5.58 9.97
N ARG A 67 5.06 -4.84 9.65
CA ARG A 67 5.44 -3.58 10.33
C ARG A 67 5.93 -2.56 9.32
N VAL A 68 5.66 -1.28 9.56
CA VAL A 68 6.28 -0.18 8.83
C VAL A 68 7.54 0.26 9.57
N ARG A 69 8.69 0.22 8.90
CA ARG A 69 9.93 0.85 9.38
C ARG A 69 10.04 2.26 8.84
N TYR A 70 10.44 3.18 9.70
CA TYR A 70 10.68 4.57 9.37
C TYR A 70 12.18 4.81 9.45
N GLU A 71 12.79 5.15 8.32
CA GLU A 71 14.18 5.56 8.24
C GLU A 71 14.24 7.03 7.85
N SER A 72 15.08 7.80 8.52
CA SER A 72 15.31 9.21 8.18
C SER A 72 16.79 9.37 7.84
N LYS A 73 17.09 9.54 6.56
CA LYS A 73 18.42 9.91 6.08
C LYS A 73 18.29 11.21 5.29
N ASP A 74 19.14 12.18 5.59
CA ASP A 74 19.28 13.43 4.83
C ASP A 74 17.97 14.24 4.64
N GLY A 75 17.11 14.24 5.66
CA GLY A 75 15.83 14.96 5.63
C GLY A 75 14.71 14.26 4.84
N VAL A 76 15.01 13.17 4.14
CA VAL A 76 14.02 12.33 3.45
C VAL A 76 13.53 11.25 4.41
N ARG A 77 12.23 11.29 4.72
CA ARG A 77 11.57 10.25 5.53
C ARG A 77 11.21 9.08 4.63
N LYS A 78 11.97 8.01 4.73
CA LYS A 78 11.74 6.75 4.03
C LYS A 78 10.84 5.86 4.89
N ARG A 79 9.75 5.35 4.33
CA ARG A 79 8.87 4.37 4.97
C ARG A 79 9.00 3.07 4.20
N THR A 80 9.29 1.97 4.88
CA THR A 80 9.45 0.66 4.26
C THR A 80 8.54 -0.34 4.94
N LEU A 81 7.83 -1.14 4.14
CA LEU A 81 6.98 -2.20 4.66
C LEU A 81 7.82 -3.46 4.89
N CYS A 82 7.80 -3.97 6.11
CA CYS A 82 8.56 -5.14 6.53
C CYS A 82 7.63 -6.28 6.90
N TYR A 83 7.86 -7.42 6.27
CA TYR A 83 7.17 -8.68 6.47
C TYR A 83 8.10 -9.64 7.18
N ARG A 84 7.74 -10.08 8.38
CA ARG A 84 8.52 -11.04 9.15
C ARG A 84 7.76 -12.34 9.29
N CYS A 85 8.33 -13.42 8.76
CA CYS A 85 7.81 -14.77 8.99
C CYS A 85 8.06 -15.17 10.44
N LEU A 86 7.02 -15.53 11.18
CA LEU A 86 7.13 -15.97 12.57
C LEU A 86 7.67 -17.41 12.70
N GLY A 87 7.54 -18.23 11.65
CA GLY A 87 8.03 -19.60 11.62
C GLY A 87 9.56 -19.71 11.51
N CYS A 88 10.17 -18.99 10.57
CA CYS A 88 11.63 -19.05 10.33
C CYS A 88 12.38 -17.74 10.62
N LYS A 89 11.69 -16.72 11.14
CA LYS A 89 12.22 -15.39 11.45
C LYS A 89 12.81 -14.63 10.26
N HIS A 90 12.58 -15.10 9.03
CA HIS A 90 13.03 -14.41 7.83
C HIS A 90 12.25 -13.11 7.65
N GLU A 91 12.96 -12.04 7.28
CA GLU A 91 12.39 -10.74 7.01
C GLU A 91 12.48 -10.42 5.52
N MET A 92 11.38 -9.93 4.97
CA MET A 92 11.28 -9.42 3.61
C MET A 92 10.87 -7.96 3.70
N THR A 93 11.47 -7.12 2.86
CA THR A 93 11.12 -5.72 2.77
C THR A 93 10.56 -5.45 1.39
N LYS A 94 9.33 -4.94 1.32
CA LYS A 94 8.73 -4.52 0.06
C LYS A 94 8.49 -3.03 0.09
N ASP A 95 8.78 -2.42 -1.05
CA ASP A 95 8.58 -1.03 -1.48
C ASP A 95 8.60 0.09 -0.46
N VAL A 96 9.32 1.11 -0.88
CA VAL A 96 9.45 2.36 -0.19
C VAL A 96 8.17 3.15 -0.44
N LEU A 97 7.35 3.35 0.60
CA LEU A 97 6.28 4.34 0.57
C LEU A 97 6.95 5.74 0.62
N VAL A 98 7.65 6.12 -0.45
CA VAL A 98 8.18 7.48 -0.62
C VAL A 98 6.97 8.36 -0.88
N GLN A 99 6.56 9.11 0.13
CA GLN A 99 5.81 10.32 -0.15
C GLN A 99 6.82 11.31 -0.68
N GLU A 100 6.98 11.39 -2.00
CA GLU A 100 7.63 12.54 -2.61
C GLU A 100 6.77 13.74 -2.20
N LYS A 101 7.28 14.53 -1.26
CA LYS A 101 6.76 15.88 -1.11
C LYS A 101 7.19 16.58 -2.38
N GLU A 102 6.24 16.88 -3.25
CA GLU A 102 6.45 17.88 -4.30
C GLU A 102 7.17 19.06 -3.66
N ALA A 103 8.32 19.43 -4.24
CA ALA A 103 9.15 20.53 -3.80
C ALA A 103 8.39 21.84 -3.98
N GLY A 104 7.46 22.13 -3.07
CA GLY A 104 6.84 23.42 -2.93
C GLY A 104 7.90 24.40 -2.47
N LYS A 105 8.39 25.19 -3.43
CA LYS A 105 9.09 26.49 -3.33
C LYS A 105 9.82 26.74 -2.01
N SER A 106 11.15 26.87 -2.09
CA SER A 106 12.01 27.50 -1.10
C SER A 106 11.29 28.62 -0.33
N VAL A 107 10.85 28.30 0.89
CA VAL A 107 10.35 29.32 1.81
C VAL A 107 11.58 30.01 2.37
N GLU A 108 11.91 31.13 1.75
CA GLU A 108 12.77 32.16 2.33
C GLU A 108 12.36 32.43 3.79
N LYS A 109 13.38 32.71 4.60
CA LYS A 109 13.31 33.05 6.02
C LYS A 109 12.19 34.07 6.32
N SER A 110 11.00 33.62 6.71
CA SER A 110 9.95 34.52 7.19
C SER A 110 10.12 34.77 8.69
N ASN A 111 10.75 35.91 8.97
CA ASN A 111 10.75 36.63 10.24
C ASN A 111 9.42 36.45 11.01
N GLY A 112 9.51 36.15 12.32
CA GLY A 112 8.36 35.92 13.21
C GLY A 112 7.30 37.04 13.24
N LYS A 113 7.62 38.22 12.70
CA LYS A 113 6.70 39.36 12.51
C LYS A 113 5.55 39.07 11.53
N GLU A 114 5.72 38.19 10.53
CA GLU A 114 4.68 37.95 9.52
C GLU A 114 3.58 37.00 10.01
N ARG A 115 3.93 36.03 10.87
CA ARG A 115 2.96 35.09 11.49
C ARG A 115 1.99 35.81 12.43
N ALA A 116 2.43 36.87 13.10
CA ALA A 116 1.58 37.68 13.97
C ALA A 116 0.51 38.46 13.20
N ARG A 117 0.83 38.92 11.98
CA ARG A 117 -0.14 39.63 11.11
C ARG A 117 -1.20 38.69 10.52
N LYS A 118 -0.85 37.45 10.17
CA LYS A 118 -1.82 36.45 9.67
C LYS A 118 -2.86 36.03 10.72
N ARG A 119 -2.52 36.07 12.02
CA ARG A 119 -3.47 35.78 13.10
C ARG A 119 -4.56 36.86 13.27
N LYS A 120 -4.30 38.11 12.84
CA LYS A 120 -5.30 39.20 12.92
C LYS A 120 -6.38 39.12 11.84
N LYS A 121 -6.20 38.32 10.78
CA LYS A 121 -7.15 38.16 9.67
C LYS A 121 -8.08 36.93 9.80
N ASN A 122 -8.02 36.23 10.93
CA ASN A 122 -8.95 35.13 11.26
C ASN A 122 -10.03 35.60 12.25
N ASN A 123 -10.44 36.86 12.15
CA ASN A 123 -11.57 37.34 12.93
C ASN A 123 -12.86 36.92 12.22
N LEU A 124 -13.80 36.31 12.94
CA LEU A 124 -15.04 35.74 12.42
C LEU A 124 -15.83 36.76 11.57
N SER A 125 -15.69 38.04 11.92
CA SER A 125 -16.28 39.19 11.25
C SER A 125 -15.82 39.41 9.79
N GLU A 126 -14.61 38.96 9.40
CA GLU A 126 -14.14 38.99 8.00
C GLU A 126 -14.62 37.77 7.21
N LEU A 127 -14.72 36.60 7.85
CA LEU A 127 -15.22 35.36 7.22
C LEU A 127 -16.71 35.45 6.87
N LEU A 128 -17.51 36.13 7.69
CA LEU A 128 -18.94 36.34 7.42
C LEU A 128 -19.21 37.34 6.30
N LYS A 129 -18.33 38.33 6.08
CA LYS A 129 -18.47 39.31 4.99
C LYS A 129 -18.26 38.70 3.60
N ASN A 130 -17.50 37.61 3.50
CA ASN A 130 -17.21 36.93 2.23
C ASN A 130 -18.24 35.85 1.85
N LYS A 131 -19.29 35.66 2.66
CA LYS A 131 -20.34 34.66 2.42
C LYS A 131 -21.64 35.26 1.87
N GLN A 132 -21.53 36.27 1.00
CA GLN A 132 -22.64 36.58 0.09
C GLN A 132 -22.70 35.53 -1.02
N PRO A 133 -23.91 35.13 -1.48
CA PRO A 133 -24.07 33.99 -2.37
C PRO A 133 -23.46 34.31 -3.73
N LYS A 134 -22.23 33.83 -3.96
CA LYS A 134 -21.75 33.63 -5.33
C LYS A 134 -22.67 32.60 -5.96
N GLN A 135 -23.44 33.03 -6.96
CA GLN A 135 -24.28 32.17 -7.78
C GLN A 135 -23.47 30.92 -8.15
N ALA A 136 -23.89 29.77 -7.64
CA ALA A 136 -23.36 28.50 -8.07
C ALA A 136 -23.71 28.36 -9.56
N LYS A 137 -22.71 28.34 -10.43
CA LYS A 137 -22.88 27.75 -11.76
C LYS A 137 -23.04 26.25 -11.56
N THR A 138 -24.26 25.83 -11.22
CA THR A 138 -24.66 24.44 -11.34
C THR A 138 -24.66 24.11 -12.82
N LEU A 139 -23.81 23.19 -13.24
CA LEU A 139 -23.89 22.57 -14.56
C LEU A 139 -25.26 21.91 -14.66
N ASP A 140 -26.11 22.40 -15.54
CA ASP A 140 -27.47 21.91 -15.71
C ASP A 140 -27.42 20.61 -16.53
N LEU A 141 -27.96 19.53 -15.97
CA LEU A 141 -27.85 18.18 -16.54
C LEU A 141 -28.46 18.08 -17.96
N MET A 142 -29.41 18.97 -18.26
CA MET A 142 -30.12 19.03 -19.55
C MET A 142 -29.26 19.55 -20.70
N ASP A 143 -28.18 20.29 -20.42
CA ASP A 143 -27.23 20.74 -21.45
C ASP A 143 -26.23 19.64 -21.84
N PHE A 144 -26.05 18.63 -20.99
CA PHE A 144 -25.14 17.52 -21.26
C PHE A 144 -25.75 16.43 -22.16
N MET A 145 -27.08 16.31 -22.19
CA MET A 145 -27.78 15.27 -22.97
C MET A 145 -28.11 15.67 -24.42
N LYS A 146 -27.70 16.86 -24.87
CA LYS A 146 -27.94 17.37 -26.23
C LYS A 146 -26.73 17.23 -27.17
N MET A 147 -25.67 16.55 -26.75
CA MET A 147 -24.57 16.11 -27.62
C MET A 147 -24.78 14.68 -28.11
#